data_AF-A0A954QRP8-F1
#
_entry.id   AF-A0A954QRP8-F1
#
_cell.length_a   1.000
_cell.length_b   1.000
_cell.length_c   1.000
_cell.angle_alpha   90.00
_cell.angle_beta   90.00
_cell.angle_gamma   90.00
#
_symmetry.space_group_name_H-M   'P 1'
#
loop_
_entity.id
_entity.type
_entity.pdbx_description
1 polymer ?
#
loop_
_entity_poly.entity_id
_entity_poly.type
_entity_poly.pdbx_seq_one_letter_code
_entity_poly.pdbx_strand_id
1 'polypeptide(L)'
;MQMPRKLYRVSSLTPGSLSAVLRRWLGLLLIVIVGLIYLHLAVVPAQAQEPVVPLPHNPSWVSDEILDAQYPPSLCNTWGDLDGDGDLDMVAGYVPFRGLLILLNQGLDNQNNLTMTSQLLDLGGWFTSSCALGDLDRDGDLDLVVGIVFGPDRIYANNGLTDAGLLDLEQVWTDADTQANVTSQV
;
A
#
# COMPACT_ATOMS: atom_id res chain seq x y z
N MET A 1 62.22 -27.64 72.55
CA MET A 1 61.08 -26.72 72.37
C MET A 1 60.38 -27.13 71.07
N GLN A 2 59.28 -27.90 71.16
CA GLN A 2 58.54 -28.45 70.02
C GLN A 2 57.31 -27.59 69.76
N MET A 3 57.12 -27.09 68.53
CA MET A 3 55.89 -26.38 68.15
C MET A 3 54.81 -27.37 67.67
N PRO A 4 53.53 -27.15 67.98
CA PRO A 4 52.45 -27.99 67.50
C PRO A 4 52.11 -27.68 66.04
N ARG A 5 52.08 -28.70 65.18
CA ARG A 5 51.54 -28.59 63.81
C ARG A 5 50.03 -28.77 63.84
N LYS A 6 49.27 -27.73 63.50
CA LYS A 6 47.83 -27.86 63.18
C LYS A 6 47.69 -28.59 61.84
N LEU A 7 47.13 -29.80 61.87
CA LEU A 7 46.69 -30.54 60.68
C LEU A 7 45.35 -29.94 60.22
N TYR A 8 45.34 -29.31 59.05
CA TYR A 8 44.09 -28.91 58.39
C TYR A 8 43.57 -30.10 57.58
N ARG A 9 42.35 -30.55 57.90
CA ARG A 9 41.67 -31.61 57.15
C ARG A 9 41.18 -31.02 55.83
N VAL A 10 41.77 -31.44 54.71
CA VAL A 10 41.25 -31.11 53.37
C VAL A 10 40.04 -32.01 53.14
N SER A 11 38.83 -31.44 53.23
CA SER A 11 37.59 -32.10 52.84
C SER A 11 37.57 -32.28 51.33
N SER A 12 37.61 -33.54 50.86
CA SER A 12 37.47 -33.88 49.45
C SER A 12 36.05 -33.56 48.97
N LEU A 13 35.95 -32.78 47.89
CA LEU A 13 34.69 -32.49 47.22
C LEU A 13 34.20 -33.77 46.51
N THR A 14 33.04 -34.29 46.92
CA THR A 14 32.41 -35.42 46.24
C THR A 14 31.91 -35.01 44.85
N PRO A 15 32.00 -35.86 43.81
CA PRO A 15 31.68 -35.52 42.41
C PRO A 15 30.30 -34.88 42.17
N GLY A 16 29.32 -35.11 43.05
CA GLY A 16 27.97 -34.51 42.95
C GLY A 16 27.89 -33.02 43.29
N SER A 17 28.88 -32.42 43.94
CA SER A 17 28.83 -31.00 44.34
C SER A 17 29.17 -30.05 43.18
N LEU A 18 30.03 -30.48 42.25
CA LEU A 18 30.44 -29.68 41.10
C LEU A 18 29.28 -29.48 40.10
N SER A 19 28.44 -30.50 39.90
CA SER A 19 27.28 -30.42 38.99
C SER A 19 26.15 -29.54 39.54
N ALA A 20 25.96 -29.51 40.85
CA ALA A 20 24.97 -28.64 41.50
C ALA A 20 25.38 -27.16 41.43
N VAL A 21 26.67 -26.87 41.63
CA VAL A 21 27.22 -25.52 41.51
C VAL A 21 27.16 -25.04 40.05
N LEU A 22 27.55 -25.89 39.09
CA LEU A 22 27.48 -25.56 37.67
C LEU A 22 26.04 -25.28 37.19
N ARG A 23 25.06 -26.08 37.64
CA ARG A 23 23.63 -25.85 37.35
C ARG A 23 23.11 -24.53 37.90
N ARG A 24 23.59 -24.11 39.08
CA ARG A 24 23.26 -22.80 39.66
C ARG A 24 23.84 -21.65 38.84
N TRP A 25 25.09 -21.77 38.40
CA TRP A 25 25.73 -20.76 37.54
C TRP A 25 25.09 -20.67 36.16
N LEU A 26 24.73 -21.79 35.55
CA LEU A 26 24.01 -21.81 34.26
C LEU A 26 22.61 -21.17 34.37
N GLY A 27 21.90 -21.41 35.46
CA GLY A 27 20.61 -20.77 35.71
C GLY A 27 20.73 -19.25 35.88
N LEU A 28 21.74 -18.78 36.61
CA LEU A 28 22.02 -17.34 36.77
C LEU A 28 22.42 -16.69 35.44
N LEU A 29 23.26 -17.37 34.64
CA LEU A 29 23.65 -16.89 33.31
C LEU A 29 22.44 -16.74 32.39
N LEU A 30 21.52 -17.72 32.39
CA LEU A 30 20.30 -17.67 31.59
C LEU A 30 19.39 -16.50 32.01
N ILE A 31 19.23 -16.25 33.31
CA ILE A 31 18.45 -15.12 33.82
C ILE A 31 19.06 -13.78 33.36
N VAL A 32 20.38 -13.66 33.39
CA VAL A 32 21.08 -12.47 32.90
C VAL A 32 20.89 -12.29 31.40
N ILE A 33 21.03 -13.35 30.60
CA ILE A 33 20.83 -13.30 29.14
C ILE A 33 19.39 -12.91 28.79
N VAL A 34 18.39 -13.52 29.44
CA VAL A 34 16.97 -13.17 29.23
C VAL A 34 16.70 -11.73 29.65
N GLY A 35 17.26 -11.27 30.76
CA GLY A 35 17.16 -9.88 31.21
C GLY A 35 17.79 -8.89 30.23
N LEU A 36 18.94 -9.23 29.63
CA LEU A 36 19.59 -8.41 28.61
C LEU A 36 18.82 -8.38 27.29
N ILE A 37 18.24 -9.50 26.87
CA ILE A 37 17.36 -9.57 25.70
C ILE A 37 16.10 -8.72 25.93
N TYR A 38 15.50 -8.83 27.11
CA TYR A 38 14.32 -8.02 27.47
C TYR A 38 14.67 -6.53 27.53
N LEU A 39 15.82 -6.16 28.08
CA LEU A 39 16.30 -4.78 28.11
C LEU A 39 16.58 -4.24 26.71
N HIS A 40 17.10 -5.08 25.80
CA HIS A 40 17.33 -4.70 24.40
C HIS A 40 16.03 -4.54 23.60
N LEU A 41 15.03 -5.39 23.85
CA LEU A 41 13.72 -5.34 23.18
C LEU A 41 12.77 -4.29 23.77
N ALA A 42 12.96 -3.88 25.03
CA ALA A 42 12.15 -2.85 25.68
C ALA A 42 12.53 -1.41 25.26
N VAL A 43 13.53 -1.24 24.41
CA VAL A 43 13.91 0.04 23.81
C VAL A 43 13.53 0.04 22.33
N VAL A 44 12.24 -0.12 22.06
CA VAL A 44 11.68 0.49 20.85
C VAL A 44 11.36 1.92 21.28
N PRO A 45 12.16 2.93 20.89
CA PRO A 45 11.74 4.30 21.13
C PRO A 45 10.36 4.44 20.51
N ALA A 46 9.40 4.96 21.29
CA ALA A 46 8.11 5.33 20.73
C ALA A 46 8.40 6.20 19.52
N GLN A 47 8.11 5.69 18.32
CA GLN A 47 8.28 6.45 17.10
C GLN A 47 7.39 7.67 17.27
N ALA A 48 8.00 8.85 17.38
CA ALA A 48 7.24 10.08 17.46
C ALA A 48 6.34 10.07 16.22
N GLN A 49 5.03 10.02 16.43
CA GLN A 49 4.08 10.17 15.36
C GLN A 49 4.34 11.57 14.78
N GLU A 50 4.80 11.63 13.54
CA GLU A 50 5.06 12.89 12.85
C GLU A 50 3.85 13.81 13.07
N PRO A 51 4.06 15.08 13.45
CA PRO A 51 2.95 15.98 13.72
C PRO A 51 2.05 16.01 12.48
N VAL A 52 0.76 15.73 12.68
CA VAL A 52 -0.24 15.85 11.60
C VAL A 52 -0.31 17.32 11.22
N VAL A 53 0.45 17.71 10.20
CA VAL A 53 0.37 19.04 9.61
C VAL A 53 -1.00 19.12 8.92
N PRO A 54 -1.92 20.00 9.37
CA PRO A 54 -3.22 20.12 8.73
C PRO A 54 -3.00 20.49 7.26
N LEU A 55 -3.64 19.77 6.35
CA LEU A 55 -3.60 20.11 4.94
C LEU A 55 -4.11 21.56 4.78
N PRO A 56 -3.38 22.44 4.08
CA PRO A 56 -3.83 23.81 3.87
C PRO A 56 -5.23 23.80 3.24
N HIS A 57 -6.15 24.59 3.81
CA HIS A 57 -7.55 24.66 3.37
C HIS A 57 -7.74 25.36 2.02
N ASN A 58 -6.67 25.97 1.49
CA ASN A 58 -6.62 26.47 0.14
C ASN A 58 -5.81 25.47 -0.71
N PRO A 59 -6.30 25.09 -1.90
CA PRO A 59 -5.52 24.28 -2.81
C PRO A 59 -4.18 24.99 -3.05
N SER A 60 -3.09 24.33 -2.67
CA SER A 60 -1.72 24.83 -2.87
C SER A 60 -1.34 24.85 -4.35
N TRP A 61 -2.09 24.13 -5.16
CA TRP A 61 -1.95 24.06 -6.60
C TRP A 61 -3.33 24.05 -7.24
N VAL A 62 -3.50 24.93 -8.22
CA VAL A 62 -4.57 24.90 -9.22
C VAL A 62 -3.85 24.79 -10.55
N SER A 63 -4.30 23.93 -11.45
CA SER A 63 -3.68 23.82 -12.78
C SER A 63 -3.78 25.18 -13.51
N ASP A 64 -2.64 25.77 -13.85
CA ASP A 64 -2.55 26.89 -14.80
C ASP A 64 -2.87 26.43 -16.23
N GLU A 65 -2.75 25.12 -16.47
CA GLU A 65 -2.88 24.49 -17.78
C GLU A 65 -4.25 23.82 -17.89
N ILE A 66 -5.23 24.59 -18.40
CA ILE A 66 -6.32 23.96 -19.14
C ILE A 66 -5.63 23.34 -20.36
N LEU A 67 -5.46 22.01 -20.37
CA LEU A 67 -4.73 21.28 -21.42
C LEU A 67 -5.19 21.60 -22.86
N ASP A 68 -6.33 22.26 -23.03
CA ASP A 68 -6.66 23.13 -24.16
C ASP A 68 -8.01 23.81 -23.84
N ALA A 69 -8.09 25.13 -23.87
CA ALA A 69 -9.33 25.89 -23.61
C ALA A 69 -10.47 25.58 -24.60
N GLN A 70 -10.21 24.80 -25.66
CA GLN A 70 -11.24 24.29 -26.57
C GLN A 70 -12.05 23.12 -26.00
N TYR A 71 -11.52 22.38 -25.03
CA TYR A 71 -12.21 21.19 -24.50
C TYR A 71 -12.77 21.46 -23.10
N PRO A 72 -14.05 21.10 -22.82
CA PRO A 72 -14.61 21.22 -21.48
C PRO A 72 -13.73 20.50 -20.44
N PRO A 73 -13.74 20.96 -19.18
CA PRO A 73 -13.00 20.31 -18.11
C PRO A 73 -13.40 18.85 -17.96
N SER A 74 -12.52 18.05 -17.37
CA SER A 74 -12.75 16.63 -17.09
C SER A 74 -14.16 16.41 -16.51
N LEU A 75 -14.96 15.56 -17.18
CA LEU A 75 -16.35 15.31 -16.81
C LEU A 75 -16.49 14.26 -15.69
N CYS A 76 -15.39 13.57 -15.34
CA CYS A 76 -15.31 12.71 -14.18
C CYS A 76 -13.90 12.73 -13.59
N ASN A 77 -13.77 12.53 -12.29
CA ASN A 77 -12.48 12.30 -11.64
C ASN A 77 -12.68 11.42 -10.42
N THR A 78 -11.78 10.46 -10.21
CA THR A 78 -11.76 9.58 -9.05
C THR A 78 -10.32 9.24 -8.69
N TRP A 79 -10.09 8.87 -7.44
CA TRP A 79 -8.78 8.58 -6.89
C TRP A 79 -8.81 7.25 -6.15
N GLY A 80 -7.72 6.48 -6.23
CA GLY A 80 -7.57 5.17 -5.59
C GLY A 80 -6.17 4.61 -5.87
N ASP A 81 -5.74 3.62 -5.10
CA ASP A 81 -4.50 2.87 -5.35
C ASP A 81 -4.81 1.80 -6.42
N LEU A 82 -4.41 2.05 -7.66
CA LEU A 82 -4.78 1.22 -8.82
C LEU A 82 -3.71 0.19 -9.15
N ASP A 83 -2.46 0.43 -8.80
CA ASP A 83 -1.36 -0.50 -9.05
C ASP A 83 -0.88 -1.25 -7.79
N GLY A 84 -1.48 -0.97 -6.64
CA GLY A 84 -1.28 -1.69 -5.39
C GLY A 84 0.01 -1.31 -4.66
N ASP A 85 0.62 -0.17 -5.02
CA ASP A 85 1.87 0.30 -4.43
C ASP A 85 1.67 1.13 -3.14
N GLY A 86 0.43 1.46 -2.82
CA GLY A 86 0.02 2.19 -1.62
C GLY A 86 -0.02 3.71 -1.79
N ASP A 87 0.34 4.24 -2.95
CA ASP A 87 0.16 5.63 -3.31
C ASP A 87 -1.21 5.86 -3.98
N LEU A 88 -1.70 7.10 -3.91
CA LEU A 88 -2.99 7.45 -4.49
C LEU A 88 -2.83 7.83 -5.98
N ASP A 89 -3.52 7.10 -6.85
CA ASP A 89 -3.59 7.33 -8.29
C ASP A 89 -4.85 8.12 -8.68
N MET A 90 -4.91 8.54 -9.94
CA MET A 90 -6.03 9.32 -10.47
C MET A 90 -6.56 8.75 -11.78
N VAL A 91 -7.88 8.68 -11.89
CA VAL A 91 -8.60 8.49 -13.16
C VAL A 91 -9.35 9.77 -13.47
N ALA A 92 -9.23 10.27 -14.71
CA ALA A 92 -9.86 11.49 -15.17
C ALA A 92 -10.49 11.33 -16.56
N GLY A 93 -11.65 11.94 -16.74
CA GLY A 93 -12.24 12.19 -18.06
C GLY A 93 -11.28 12.97 -18.96
N TYR A 94 -10.87 12.37 -20.07
CA TYR A 94 -9.94 13.00 -21.01
C TYR A 94 -10.63 13.36 -22.32
N VAL A 95 -11.14 14.58 -22.35
CA VAL A 95 -11.97 15.12 -23.44
C VAL A 95 -11.25 15.16 -24.79
N PRO A 96 -9.96 15.54 -24.91
CA PRO A 96 -9.27 15.53 -26.21
C PRO A 96 -9.26 14.16 -26.89
N PHE A 97 -9.22 13.07 -26.11
CA PHE A 97 -9.25 11.70 -26.63
C PHE A 97 -10.65 11.07 -26.60
N ARG A 98 -11.61 11.71 -25.91
CA ARG A 98 -12.94 11.15 -25.62
C ARG A 98 -12.83 9.75 -25.01
N GLY A 99 -12.09 9.71 -23.91
CA GLY A 99 -11.81 8.51 -23.12
C GLY A 99 -11.41 8.88 -21.70
N LEU A 100 -10.57 8.05 -21.08
CA LEU A 100 -10.00 8.32 -19.76
C LEU A 100 -8.48 8.50 -19.85
N LEU A 101 -7.96 9.39 -19.01
CA LEU A 101 -6.56 9.49 -18.65
C LEU A 101 -6.41 8.91 -17.25
N ILE A 102 -5.58 7.89 -17.14
CA ILE A 102 -5.19 7.26 -15.89
C ILE A 102 -3.77 7.73 -15.59
N LEU A 103 -3.56 8.18 -14.36
CA LEU A 103 -2.30 8.68 -13.86
C LEU A 103 -1.92 7.83 -12.65
N LEU A 104 -0.90 6.99 -12.82
CA LEU A 104 -0.28 6.23 -11.73
C LEU A 104 0.75 7.12 -11.08
N ASN A 105 0.58 7.39 -9.79
CA ASN A 105 1.56 8.07 -8.97
C ASN A 105 2.76 7.14 -8.77
N GLN A 106 3.97 7.64 -8.98
CA GLN A 106 5.20 6.86 -8.82
C GLN A 106 6.05 7.40 -7.67
N GLY A 107 5.42 8.17 -6.79
CA GLY A 107 6.05 8.86 -5.69
C GLY A 107 6.92 10.04 -6.13
N LEU A 108 7.82 10.42 -5.23
CA LEU A 108 8.75 11.54 -5.43
C LEU A 108 10.09 11.07 -6.02
N ASP A 109 10.60 11.80 -6.99
CA ASP A 109 11.98 11.62 -7.46
C ASP A 109 13.02 12.10 -6.41
N ASN A 110 14.30 11.94 -6.72
CA ASN A 110 15.41 12.36 -5.86
C ASN A 110 15.48 13.89 -5.64
N GLN A 111 14.69 14.66 -6.39
CA GLN A 111 14.58 16.11 -6.32
C GLN A 111 13.27 16.54 -5.63
N ASN A 112 12.51 15.60 -5.05
CA ASN A 112 11.19 15.80 -4.44
C ASN A 112 10.10 16.28 -5.41
N ASN A 113 10.20 15.96 -6.70
CA ASN A 113 9.13 16.19 -7.65
C ASN A 113 8.23 14.96 -7.73
N LEU A 114 6.91 15.19 -7.78
CA LEU A 114 5.94 14.13 -8.03
C LEU A 114 6.13 13.57 -9.44
N THR A 115 6.26 12.26 -9.54
CA THR A 115 6.39 11.55 -10.80
C THR A 115 5.12 10.76 -11.07
N MET A 116 4.69 10.72 -12.34
CA MET A 116 3.52 9.95 -12.74
C MET A 116 3.76 9.20 -14.05
N THR A 117 3.17 8.02 -14.15
CA THR A 117 3.00 7.30 -15.42
C THR A 117 1.58 7.52 -15.91
N SER A 118 1.38 7.66 -17.22
CA SER A 118 0.06 7.90 -17.80
C SER A 118 -0.36 6.79 -18.75
N GLN A 119 -1.62 6.40 -18.68
CA GLN A 119 -2.26 5.44 -19.57
C GLN A 119 -3.57 6.03 -20.09
N LEU A 120 -3.82 5.85 -21.39
CA LEU A 120 -5.10 6.23 -22.00
C LEU A 120 -5.99 5.00 -22.13
N LEU A 121 -7.26 5.14 -21.74
CA LEU A 121 -8.29 4.14 -21.97
C LEU A 121 -9.29 4.68 -22.99
N ASP A 122 -9.38 4.02 -24.14
CA ASP A 122 -10.30 4.38 -25.22
C ASP A 122 -11.71 3.90 -24.89
N LEU A 123 -12.66 4.84 -24.92
CA LEU A 123 -14.07 4.57 -24.71
C LEU A 123 -14.86 4.52 -26.04
N GLY A 124 -14.19 4.49 -27.18
CA GLY A 124 -14.82 4.48 -28.50
C GLY A 124 -15.29 5.86 -28.95
N GLY A 125 -14.60 6.92 -28.53
CA GLY A 125 -14.89 8.29 -28.95
C GLY A 125 -16.07 8.96 -28.23
N TRP A 126 -16.47 8.45 -27.05
CA TRP A 126 -17.56 9.00 -26.25
C TRP A 126 -17.06 9.82 -25.06
N PHE A 127 -17.89 10.75 -24.59
CA PHE A 127 -17.57 11.54 -23.40
C PHE A 127 -17.94 10.78 -22.13
N THR A 128 -17.12 10.89 -21.10
CA THR A 128 -17.48 10.38 -19.77
C THR A 128 -18.45 11.33 -19.08
N SER A 129 -19.27 10.81 -18.16
CA SER A 129 -20.17 11.60 -17.30
C SER A 129 -19.89 11.37 -15.81
N SER A 130 -19.39 10.19 -15.46
CA SER A 130 -19.08 9.80 -14.09
C SER A 130 -18.08 8.65 -14.09
N CYS A 131 -17.26 8.58 -13.05
CA CYS A 131 -16.28 7.52 -12.85
C CYS A 131 -16.24 7.18 -11.36
N ALA A 132 -16.15 5.90 -11.03
CA ALA A 132 -16.07 5.42 -9.65
C ALA A 132 -15.13 4.22 -9.57
N LEU A 133 -14.44 4.10 -8.45
CA LEU A 133 -13.58 2.96 -8.15
C LEU A 133 -14.17 2.11 -7.04
N GLY A 134 -13.93 0.81 -7.12
CA GLY A 134 -14.24 -0.14 -6.06
C GLY A 134 -13.87 -1.56 -6.47
N ASP A 135 -13.41 -2.35 -5.52
CA ASP A 135 -13.15 -3.78 -5.69
C ASP A 135 -14.50 -4.53 -5.82
N LEU A 136 -14.86 -4.94 -7.04
CA LEU A 136 -16.16 -5.55 -7.36
C LEU A 136 -16.13 -7.07 -7.25
N ASP A 137 -14.99 -7.70 -7.49
CA ASP A 137 -14.86 -9.15 -7.52
C ASP A 137 -14.12 -9.76 -6.31
N ARG A 138 -13.58 -8.90 -5.44
CA ARG A 138 -12.89 -9.22 -4.19
C ARG A 138 -11.51 -9.83 -4.38
N ASP A 139 -10.82 -9.48 -5.45
CA ASP A 139 -9.43 -9.84 -5.64
C ASP A 139 -8.46 -8.89 -4.91
N GLY A 140 -8.95 -7.70 -4.52
CA GLY A 140 -8.21 -6.69 -3.78
C GLY A 140 -7.73 -5.52 -4.63
N ASP A 141 -7.93 -5.58 -5.95
CA ASP A 141 -7.61 -4.52 -6.88
C ASP A 141 -8.85 -3.62 -7.10
N LEU A 142 -8.63 -2.31 -7.30
CA LEU A 142 -9.75 -1.39 -7.53
C LEU A 142 -10.23 -1.46 -8.98
N ASP A 143 -11.46 -1.93 -9.18
CA ASP A 143 -12.13 -1.91 -10.48
C ASP A 143 -12.72 -0.54 -10.80
N LEU A 144 -12.98 -0.32 -12.09
CA LEU A 144 -13.44 0.96 -12.61
C LEU A 144 -14.83 0.87 -13.24
N VAL A 145 -15.76 1.68 -12.75
CA VAL A 145 -17.08 1.90 -13.36
C VAL A 145 -17.10 3.25 -14.06
N VAL A 146 -17.54 3.27 -15.32
CA VAL A 146 -17.57 4.47 -16.17
C VAL A 146 -18.96 4.69 -16.73
N GLY A 147 -19.52 5.86 -16.39
CA GLY A 147 -20.71 6.40 -17.01
C GLY A 147 -20.35 7.14 -18.30
N ILE A 148 -21.07 6.87 -19.39
CA ILE A 148 -20.73 7.38 -20.73
C ILE A 148 -21.91 8.18 -21.31
N VAL A 149 -21.64 9.39 -21.79
CA VAL A 149 -22.63 10.22 -22.48
C VAL A 149 -22.78 9.76 -23.92
N PHE A 150 -24.01 9.46 -24.33
CA PHE A 150 -24.37 9.00 -25.69
C PHE A 150 -23.73 7.66 -26.12
N GLY A 151 -23.03 6.99 -25.21
CA GLY A 151 -22.50 5.65 -25.37
C GLY A 151 -22.97 4.76 -24.22
N PRO A 152 -22.65 3.46 -24.29
CA PRO A 152 -23.03 2.54 -23.23
C PRO A 152 -22.10 2.67 -22.02
N ASP A 153 -22.66 2.55 -20.82
CA ASP A 153 -21.91 2.47 -19.57
C ASP A 153 -21.06 1.19 -19.56
N ARG A 154 -19.92 1.23 -18.85
CA ARG A 154 -18.93 0.15 -18.84
C ARG A 154 -18.34 -0.08 -17.47
N ILE A 155 -17.96 -1.34 -17.22
CA ILE A 155 -17.16 -1.75 -16.07
C ILE A 155 -15.88 -2.40 -16.59
N TYR A 156 -14.75 -2.01 -16.01
CA TYR A 156 -13.44 -2.56 -16.27
C TYR A 156 -12.91 -3.21 -15.00
N ALA A 157 -12.59 -4.50 -15.08
CA ALA A 157 -11.87 -5.20 -14.03
C ALA A 157 -10.39 -4.82 -14.11
N ASN A 158 -9.75 -4.61 -12.97
CA ASN A 158 -8.33 -4.31 -12.88
C ASN A 158 -7.55 -5.57 -12.52
N ASN A 159 -6.89 -6.20 -13.49
CA ASN A 159 -6.13 -7.43 -13.28
C ASN A 159 -4.66 -7.15 -12.84
N GLY A 160 -4.41 -5.97 -12.27
CA GLY A 160 -3.09 -5.50 -11.86
C GLY A 160 -2.23 -4.99 -13.02
N LEU A 161 -0.89 -5.00 -12.82
CA LEU A 161 0.06 -4.49 -13.81
C LEU A 161 0.50 -5.55 -14.83
N THR A 162 0.54 -5.13 -16.09
CA THR A 162 1.24 -5.84 -17.17
C THR A 162 2.76 -5.77 -17.00
N ASP A 163 3.49 -6.63 -17.73
CA ASP A 163 4.97 -6.59 -17.80
C ASP A 163 5.53 -5.21 -18.25
N ALA A 164 4.70 -4.38 -18.88
CA ALA A 164 5.05 -3.03 -19.33
C ALA A 164 4.85 -1.95 -18.25
N GLY A 165 4.35 -2.30 -17.06
CA GLY A 165 4.01 -1.34 -16.00
C GLY A 165 2.76 -0.52 -16.31
N LEU A 166 1.85 -1.07 -17.10
CA LEU A 166 0.53 -0.49 -17.39
C LEU A 166 -0.56 -1.34 -16.73
N LEU A 167 -1.66 -0.74 -16.30
CA LEU A 167 -2.83 -1.46 -15.77
C LEU A 167 -3.43 -2.35 -16.87
N ASP A 168 -3.70 -3.61 -16.53
CA ASP A 168 -4.47 -4.53 -17.35
C ASP A 168 -5.97 -4.36 -17.04
N LEU A 169 -6.63 -3.49 -17.84
CA LEU A 169 -8.04 -3.19 -17.68
C LEU A 169 -8.89 -3.98 -18.68
N GLU A 170 -9.58 -5.00 -18.18
CA GLU A 170 -10.50 -5.82 -18.97
C GLU A 170 -11.93 -5.30 -18.88
N GLN A 171 -12.57 -4.99 -20.01
CA GLN A 171 -13.99 -4.64 -20.00
C GLN A 171 -14.85 -5.87 -19.71
N VAL A 172 -15.35 -5.99 -18.48
CA VAL A 172 -16.14 -7.14 -18.01
C VAL A 172 -17.65 -6.95 -18.15
N TRP A 173 -18.14 -5.71 -18.32
CA TRP A 173 -19.56 -5.45 -18.49
C TRP A 173 -19.85 -4.18 -19.29
N THR A 174 -20.99 -4.17 -19.99
CA THR A 174 -21.57 -2.98 -20.61
C THR A 174 -23.10 -3.01 -20.64
N ASP A 175 -23.76 -1.85 -20.52
CA ASP A 175 -25.22 -1.77 -20.57
C ASP A 175 -25.80 -1.93 -21.99
N ALA A 176 -24.96 -1.84 -23.03
CA ALA A 176 -25.36 -2.15 -24.41
C ALA A 176 -25.96 -3.55 -24.54
N ASP A 177 -25.41 -4.52 -23.80
CA ASP A 177 -25.86 -5.92 -23.81
C ASP A 177 -27.22 -6.09 -23.10
N THR A 178 -27.55 -5.20 -22.16
CA THR A 178 -28.84 -5.26 -21.46
C THR A 178 -30.01 -4.81 -22.34
N GLN A 179 -29.81 -3.89 -23.30
CA GLN A 179 -30.86 -3.49 -24.24
C GLN A 179 -31.22 -4.58 -25.25
N ALA A 180 -30.26 -5.46 -25.62
CA ALA A 180 -30.52 -6.59 -26.49
C ALA A 180 -31.44 -7.65 -25.84
N ASN A 181 -31.41 -7.78 -24.52
CA ASN A 181 -32.20 -8.77 -23.79
C ASN A 181 -33.61 -8.31 -23.43
N VAL A 182 -33.88 -7.00 -23.38
CA VAL A 182 -35.22 -6.45 -23.07
C VAL A 182 -36.18 -6.56 -24.25
N THR A 183 -35.68 -6.57 -25.49
CA THR A 183 -36.52 -6.64 -26.71
C THR A 183 -36.99 -8.05 -27.07
N SER A 184 -36.56 -9.10 -26.35
CA SER A 184 -36.97 -10.49 -26.59
C SER A 184 -38.11 -11.00 -25.69
N GLN A 185 -38.66 -10.16 -24.82
CA GLN A 185 -39.67 -10.55 -23.81
C GLN A 185 -40.98 -9.74 -23.90
N VAL A 186 -41.36 -9.26 -25.10
CA VAL A 186 -42.67 -8.63 -25.34
C VAL A 186 -43.43 -9.35 -26.45
#